data_AF-A0A7S1HGJ7-F1
#
_entry.id   AF-A0A7S1HGJ7-F1
#
_cell.length_a   1.000
_cell.length_b   1.000
_cell.length_c   1.000
_cell.angle_alpha   90.00
_cell.angle_beta   90.00
_cell.angle_gamma   90.00
#
_symmetry.space_group_name_H-M   'P 1'
#
loop_
_entity.id
_entity.type
_entity.pdbx_description
1 polymer ?
#
loop_
_entity_poly.entity_id
_entity_poly.type
_entity_poly.pdbx_seq_one_letter_code
_entity_poly.pdbx_strand_id
1 'polypeptide(L)'
;GGESGRITQTTARKTSPHPSSDGPWPRKREEMGTDLDLLLKGSISKIGKAASAQRVVKARDKIQSLQHECERAIASFPPGHAAANGEADSTGRAPSSTGAGGEALEKDARACQYFLPYKLALASEVSRVVEEALEGLNELIAHGFLRGSLPDPDDPSKKVIDTLVESVCACASIRDDQTQMHVVRLLQTVVMSEPCFVHGHSLLFCVRTCFNIYLGSESPANQSAAKATLSRMINAIVCRMEGVSVPAHPRGVNGEEFEDALDPSDTPGSSGSVGG
;
A
#
# COMPACT_ATOMS: atom_id res chain seq x y z
N GLY A 1 63.99 34.38 -46.52
CA GLY A 1 63.56 33.96 -45.18
C GLY A 1 62.19 33.38 -45.34
N GLY A 2 61.98 32.07 -45.18
CA GLY A 2 62.19 31.33 -43.94
C GLY A 2 60.89 31.44 -43.13
N GLU A 3 60.29 30.41 -42.54
CA GLU A 3 60.51 28.97 -42.51
C GLU A 3 59.23 28.38 -41.87
N SER A 4 58.86 27.15 -42.26
CA SER A 4 58.06 26.15 -41.51
C SER A 4 56.61 26.41 -41.07
N GLY A 5 55.76 25.40 -41.33
CA GLY A 5 54.55 25.19 -40.51
C GLY A 5 53.34 24.53 -41.17
N ARG A 6 53.49 23.35 -41.81
CA ARG A 6 52.34 22.49 -42.17
C ARG A 6 51.91 21.68 -40.95
N ILE A 7 50.72 21.89 -40.39
CA ILE A 7 49.99 20.85 -39.63
C ILE A 7 48.48 20.96 -39.89
N THR A 8 47.94 19.84 -40.36
CA THR A 8 46.55 19.49 -40.62
C THR A 8 45.62 19.73 -39.41
N GLN A 9 44.51 20.44 -39.60
CA GLN A 9 43.40 20.41 -38.64
C GLN A 9 42.35 19.39 -39.09
N THR A 10 42.40 18.24 -38.42
CA THR A 10 41.43 17.15 -38.46
C THR A 10 40.09 17.60 -37.91
N THR A 11 39.03 17.25 -38.62
CA THR A 11 37.63 17.39 -38.24
C THR A 11 37.35 16.64 -36.93
N ALA A 12 37.18 17.36 -35.81
CA ALA A 12 36.73 16.79 -34.55
C ALA A 12 35.27 17.19 -34.31
N ARG A 13 34.36 16.24 -34.57
CA ARG A 13 32.99 16.28 -34.04
C ARG A 13 33.08 16.43 -32.52
N LYS A 14 32.49 17.50 -31.99
CA LYS A 14 32.32 17.71 -30.56
C LYS A 14 31.28 16.70 -30.05
N THR A 15 31.75 15.55 -29.58
CA THR A 15 30.95 14.60 -28.80
C THR A 15 30.65 15.24 -27.44
N SER A 16 29.37 15.54 -27.20
CA SER A 16 28.87 16.00 -25.92
C SER A 16 29.19 14.98 -24.81
N PRO A 17 29.64 15.40 -23.63
CA PRO A 17 29.79 14.50 -22.50
C PRO A 17 28.40 14.19 -21.92
N HIS A 18 28.09 12.90 -21.79
CA HIS A 18 26.95 12.41 -21.03
C HIS A 18 27.07 12.88 -19.57
N PRO A 19 26.03 13.50 -18.97
CA PRO A 19 26.01 13.69 -17.54
C PRO A 19 25.70 12.36 -16.86
N SER A 20 26.71 11.82 -16.19
CA SER A 20 26.62 10.70 -15.28
C SER A 20 25.56 10.97 -14.21
N SER A 21 24.72 9.96 -14.00
CA SER A 21 23.93 9.68 -12.81
C SER A 21 24.57 10.22 -11.53
N ASP A 22 23.99 11.28 -10.97
CA ASP A 22 23.93 11.54 -9.52
C ASP A 22 23.07 12.79 -9.30
N GLY A 23 21.75 12.58 -9.22
CA GLY A 23 20.83 13.63 -8.80
C GLY A 23 20.85 13.78 -7.28
N PRO A 24 21.09 14.97 -6.71
CA PRO A 24 20.93 15.19 -5.28
C PRO A 24 19.44 15.37 -4.97
N TRP A 25 18.74 14.27 -4.70
CA TRP A 25 17.46 14.34 -4.00
C TRP A 25 17.71 14.79 -2.56
N PRO A 26 17.00 15.80 -2.03
CA PRO A 26 16.98 16.01 -0.60
C PRO A 26 16.18 14.87 0.03
N ARG A 27 16.88 13.79 0.43
CA ARG A 27 16.37 12.81 1.40
C ARG A 27 16.27 13.48 2.77
N LYS A 28 15.24 14.30 2.95
CA LYS A 28 14.82 14.74 4.28
C LYS A 28 13.34 15.11 4.22
N ARG A 29 12.51 14.09 3.98
CA ARG A 29 11.26 14.05 4.75
C ARG A 29 11.73 13.83 6.17
N GLU A 30 11.63 14.86 7.00
CA GLU A 30 11.91 14.75 8.42
C GLU A 30 11.10 13.56 8.95
N GLU A 31 11.81 12.48 9.27
CA GLU A 31 11.25 11.33 9.96
C GLU A 31 10.91 11.81 11.37
N MET A 32 9.76 12.44 11.53
CA MET A 32 8.95 12.26 12.73
C MET A 32 8.65 10.77 12.77
N GLY A 33 9.62 9.97 13.21
CA GLY A 33 9.57 8.52 13.16
C GLY A 33 8.37 8.06 13.97
N THR A 34 7.29 7.68 13.27
CA THR A 34 6.19 6.98 13.90
C THR A 34 6.77 5.70 14.49
N ASP A 35 6.73 5.58 15.81
CA ASP A 35 7.21 4.38 16.49
C ASP A 35 6.27 3.22 16.13
N LEU A 36 6.82 2.18 15.49
CA LEU A 36 6.09 0.97 15.10
C LEU A 36 5.31 0.38 16.28
N ASP A 37 5.93 0.34 17.47
CA ASP A 37 5.29 -0.21 18.65
C ASP A 37 4.12 0.64 19.11
N LEU A 38 4.26 1.97 19.03
CA LEU A 38 3.20 2.89 19.40
C LEU A 38 2.02 2.78 18.43
N LEU A 39 2.31 2.62 17.13
CA LEU A 39 1.29 2.47 16.09
C LEU A 39 0.56 1.13 16.21
N LEU A 40 1.29 0.02 16.41
CA LEU A 40 0.70 -1.30 16.64
C LEU A 40 -0.13 -1.31 17.94
N LYS A 41 0.43 -0.85 19.06
CA LYS A 41 -0.32 -0.74 20.33
C LYS A 41 -1.57 0.12 20.18
N GLY A 42 -1.44 1.27 19.51
CA GLY A 42 -2.54 2.21 19.29
C GLY A 42 -3.67 1.59 18.48
N SER A 43 -3.35 1.02 17.33
CA SER A 43 -4.36 0.40 16.44
C SER A 43 -4.97 -0.86 17.05
N ILE A 44 -4.19 -1.76 17.66
CA ILE A 44 -4.72 -2.95 18.36
C ILE A 44 -5.61 -2.54 19.55
N SER A 45 -5.27 -1.47 20.27
CA SER A 45 -6.11 -0.93 21.35
C SER A 45 -7.43 -0.37 20.81
N LYS A 46 -7.43 0.33 19.67
CA LYS A 46 -8.66 0.80 19.02
C LYS A 46 -9.56 -0.37 18.61
N ILE A 47 -9.00 -1.40 17.98
CA ILE A 47 -9.71 -2.64 17.61
C ILE A 47 -10.34 -3.29 18.85
N GLY A 48 -9.56 -3.47 19.93
CA GLY A 48 -10.05 -4.06 21.17
C GLY A 48 -11.19 -3.25 21.82
N LYS A 49 -11.09 -1.91 21.81
CA LYS A 49 -12.17 -1.02 22.29
C LYS A 49 -13.41 -1.11 21.42
N ALA A 50 -13.24 -1.13 20.10
CA ALA A 50 -14.35 -1.28 19.16
C ALA A 50 -15.04 -2.63 19.35
N ALA A 51 -14.28 -3.72 19.55
CA ALA A 51 -14.80 -5.04 19.85
C ALA A 51 -15.58 -5.07 21.18
N SER A 52 -15.06 -4.43 22.23
CA SER A 52 -15.73 -4.33 23.54
C SER A 52 -16.99 -3.47 23.55
N ALA A 53 -17.11 -2.53 22.63
CA ALA A 53 -18.34 -1.74 22.46
C ALA A 53 -19.48 -2.56 21.81
N GLN A 54 -19.17 -3.70 21.17
CA GLN A 54 -20.16 -4.52 20.47
C GLN A 54 -20.94 -5.40 21.44
N ARG A 55 -22.27 -5.35 21.32
CA ARG A 55 -23.22 -6.14 22.14
C ARG A 55 -23.92 -7.25 21.35
N VAL A 56 -23.47 -7.51 20.12
CA VAL A 56 -24.16 -8.42 19.20
C VAL A 56 -23.96 -9.88 19.63
N VAL A 57 -25.06 -10.64 19.71
CA VAL A 57 -25.05 -12.07 20.10
C VAL A 57 -24.52 -12.96 18.98
N LYS A 58 -24.87 -12.63 17.73
CA LYS A 58 -24.32 -13.29 16.54
C LYS A 58 -22.85 -12.85 16.43
N ALA A 59 -21.91 -13.79 16.52
CA ALA A 59 -20.46 -13.57 16.61
C ALA A 59 -19.87 -13.24 17.99
N ARG A 60 -20.61 -13.46 19.09
CA ARG A 60 -20.07 -13.30 20.46
C ARG A 60 -18.75 -14.04 20.67
N ASP A 61 -18.67 -15.31 20.27
CA ASP A 61 -17.46 -16.12 20.47
C ASP A 61 -16.27 -15.60 19.66
N LYS A 62 -16.51 -15.15 18.41
CA LYS A 62 -15.49 -14.50 17.56
C LYS A 62 -14.98 -13.21 18.21
N ILE A 63 -15.88 -12.37 18.71
CA ILE A 63 -15.54 -11.10 19.38
C ILE A 63 -14.78 -11.35 20.69
N GLN A 64 -15.17 -12.36 21.48
CA GLN A 64 -14.45 -12.74 22.69
C GLN A 64 -13.04 -13.24 22.38
N SER A 65 -12.88 -14.08 21.35
CA SER A 65 -11.56 -14.53 20.91
C SER A 65 -10.70 -13.37 20.43
N LEU A 66 -11.28 -12.42 19.69
CA LEU A 66 -10.59 -11.20 19.26
C LEU A 66 -10.15 -10.34 20.44
N GLN A 67 -11.03 -10.11 21.42
CA GLN A 67 -10.71 -9.33 22.61
C GLN A 67 -9.53 -9.92 23.39
N HIS A 68 -9.58 -11.23 23.65
CA HIS A 68 -8.51 -11.93 24.33
C HIS A 68 -7.19 -11.83 23.55
N GLU A 69 -7.24 -11.92 22.22
CA GLU A 69 -6.04 -11.81 21.39
C GLU A 69 -5.48 -10.38 21.36
N CYS A 70 -6.33 -9.35 21.32
CA CYS A 70 -5.91 -7.95 21.44
C CYS A 70 -5.23 -7.69 22.79
N GLU A 71 -5.79 -8.21 23.89
CA GLU A 71 -5.19 -8.08 25.23
C GLU A 71 -3.84 -8.78 25.32
N ARG A 72 -3.74 -10.02 24.81
CA ARG A 72 -2.48 -10.77 24.74
C ARG A 72 -1.42 -10.04 23.93
N ALA A 73 -1.79 -9.54 22.75
CA ALA A 73 -0.89 -8.77 21.89
C ALA A 73 -0.40 -7.50 22.58
N ILE A 74 -1.28 -6.76 23.25
CA ILE A 74 -0.87 -5.54 23.99
C ILE A 74 0.06 -5.88 25.16
N ALA A 75 -0.19 -6.98 25.87
CA ALA A 75 0.61 -7.43 27.00
C ALA A 75 2.00 -7.97 26.59
N SER A 76 2.15 -8.46 25.36
CA SER A 76 3.44 -8.99 24.89
C SER A 76 4.44 -7.91 24.48
N PHE A 77 3.99 -6.66 24.30
CA PHE A 77 4.94 -5.58 24.07
C PHE A 77 5.76 -5.33 25.34
N PRO A 78 7.08 -5.06 25.20
CA PRO A 78 7.88 -4.70 26.35
C PRO A 78 7.26 -3.51 27.08
N PRO A 79 7.25 -3.51 28.43
CA PRO A 79 6.92 -2.31 29.19
C PRO A 79 7.84 -1.22 28.65
N GLY A 80 7.24 -0.11 28.21
CA GLY A 80 7.96 0.93 27.48
C GLY A 80 9.23 1.31 28.23
N HIS A 81 10.27 1.69 27.48
CA HIS A 81 11.40 2.42 28.04
C HIS A 81 10.85 3.66 28.76
N ALA A 82 10.51 3.50 30.04
CA ALA A 82 10.46 4.61 30.96
C ALA A 82 11.81 5.30 30.77
N ALA A 83 11.78 6.57 30.42
CA ALA A 83 12.96 7.39 30.16
C ALA A 83 14.10 7.01 31.12
N ALA A 84 15.05 6.22 30.63
CA ALA A 84 16.24 5.87 31.37
C ALA A 84 17.15 7.09 31.33
N ASN A 85 16.87 8.04 32.22
CA ASN A 85 17.86 9.02 32.61
C ASN A 85 19.01 8.28 33.29
N GLY A 86 20.17 8.27 32.61
CA GLY A 86 21.49 8.11 33.19
C GLY A 86 21.80 6.77 33.87
N GLU A 87 22.56 5.93 33.19
CA GLU A 87 23.92 5.54 33.60
C GLU A 87 24.55 4.70 32.49
N ALA A 88 25.51 5.30 31.80
CA ALA A 88 26.36 4.59 30.86
C ALA A 88 27.34 3.74 31.67
N ASP A 89 27.03 2.45 31.86
CA ASP A 89 28.06 1.48 32.23
C ASP A 89 28.63 0.85 30.96
N SER A 90 29.90 1.15 30.74
CA SER A 90 30.70 0.72 29.61
C SER A 90 31.10 -0.75 29.77
N THR A 91 30.36 -1.65 29.13
CA THR A 91 30.92 -2.93 28.68
C THR A 91 30.60 -3.15 27.21
N GLY A 92 31.67 -3.19 26.42
CA GLY A 92 31.64 -3.11 24.97
C GLY A 92 30.91 -4.28 24.30
N ARG A 93 29.89 -3.94 23.52
CA ARG A 93 29.62 -4.62 22.25
C ARG A 93 29.08 -3.58 21.28
N ALA A 94 29.90 -3.26 20.28
CA ALA A 94 29.55 -2.29 19.24
C ALA A 94 28.21 -2.66 18.59
N PRO A 95 27.31 -1.69 18.33
CA PRO A 95 26.19 -1.93 17.45
C PRO A 95 26.78 -2.20 16.06
N SER A 96 26.63 -3.43 15.57
CA SER A 96 26.90 -3.76 14.19
C SER A 96 26.07 -2.82 13.31
N SER A 97 26.71 -2.18 12.35
CA SER A 97 26.11 -1.34 11.33
C SER A 97 25.08 -2.14 10.52
N THR A 98 23.86 -2.27 11.03
CA THR A 98 22.73 -2.76 10.28
C THR A 98 22.39 -1.66 9.27
N GLY A 99 22.71 -1.88 8.00
CA GLY A 99 22.32 -0.92 6.96
C GLY A 99 20.80 -0.68 6.99
N ALA A 100 20.35 0.45 6.45
CA ALA A 100 18.93 0.84 6.42
C ALA A 100 17.95 -0.25 5.91
N GLY A 101 18.45 -1.24 5.16
CA GLY A 101 17.67 -2.41 4.75
C GLY A 101 17.35 -3.41 5.87
N GLY A 102 18.22 -3.58 6.86
CA GLY A 102 18.00 -4.54 7.95
C GLY A 102 16.96 -4.08 8.96
N GLU A 103 16.93 -2.78 9.27
CA GLU A 103 15.91 -2.19 10.16
C GLU A 103 14.50 -2.32 9.56
N ALA A 104 14.35 -2.15 8.24
CA ALA A 104 13.05 -2.29 7.57
C ALA A 104 12.53 -3.74 7.60
N LEU A 105 13.43 -4.73 7.50
CA LEU A 105 13.07 -6.14 7.58
C LEU A 105 12.70 -6.57 9.01
N GLU A 106 13.38 -6.02 10.01
CA GLU A 106 13.04 -6.25 11.41
C GLU A 106 11.66 -5.66 11.76
N LYS A 107 11.39 -4.44 11.28
CA LYS A 107 10.07 -3.80 11.41
C LYS A 107 8.96 -4.61 10.72
N ASP A 108 9.22 -5.12 9.51
CA ASP A 108 8.29 -6.02 8.81
C ASP A 108 8.01 -7.30 9.59
N ALA A 109 9.07 -7.95 10.09
CA ALA A 109 8.94 -9.16 10.90
C ALA A 109 8.12 -8.93 12.16
N ARG A 110 8.39 -7.82 12.83
CA ARG A 110 7.66 -7.41 14.02
C ARG A 110 6.20 -7.08 13.71
N ALA A 111 5.91 -6.35 12.64
CA ALA A 111 4.53 -6.07 12.23
C ALA A 111 3.77 -7.36 11.88
N CYS A 112 4.40 -8.29 11.16
CA CYS A 112 3.82 -9.58 10.81
C CYS A 112 3.49 -10.42 12.06
N GLN A 113 4.31 -10.36 13.12
CA GLN A 113 4.04 -11.06 14.38
C GLN A 113 2.71 -10.63 15.03
N TYR A 114 2.31 -9.37 14.84
CA TYR A 114 1.07 -8.81 15.38
C TYR A 114 -0.09 -8.80 14.38
N PHE A 115 -0.01 -9.58 13.30
CA PHE A 115 -1.04 -9.61 12.26
C PHE A 115 -2.34 -10.32 12.71
N LEU A 116 -2.25 -11.29 13.63
CA LEU A 116 -3.38 -12.13 14.05
C LEU A 116 -4.59 -11.32 14.59
N PRO A 117 -4.43 -10.31 15.48
CA PRO A 117 -5.52 -9.42 15.87
C PRO A 117 -6.29 -8.80 14.69
N TYR A 118 -5.58 -8.35 13.65
CA TYR A 118 -6.21 -7.77 12.46
C TYR A 118 -6.98 -8.84 11.67
N LYS A 119 -6.39 -10.03 11.49
CA LYS A 119 -7.05 -11.15 10.81
C LYS A 119 -8.38 -11.53 11.48
N LEU A 120 -8.38 -11.63 12.81
CA LEU A 120 -9.59 -11.90 13.59
C LEU A 120 -10.60 -10.75 13.51
N ALA A 121 -10.14 -9.50 13.50
CA ALA A 121 -11.00 -8.33 13.37
C ALA A 121 -11.69 -8.27 12.00
N LEU A 122 -10.97 -8.52 10.91
CA LEU A 122 -11.53 -8.59 9.55
C LEU A 122 -12.54 -9.74 9.41
N ALA A 123 -12.29 -10.89 10.04
CA ALA A 123 -13.17 -12.06 10.04
C ALA A 123 -14.41 -11.94 10.97
N SER A 124 -14.48 -10.87 11.77
CA SER A 124 -15.60 -10.63 12.69
C SER A 124 -16.89 -10.23 11.98
N GLU A 125 -16.77 -9.66 10.76
CA GLU A 125 -17.87 -9.09 9.97
C GLU A 125 -18.62 -7.94 10.66
N VAL A 126 -18.05 -7.37 11.72
CA VAL A 126 -18.63 -6.23 12.42
C VAL A 126 -18.04 -4.93 11.88
N SER A 127 -18.82 -4.14 11.14
CA SER A 127 -18.35 -2.94 10.40
C SER A 127 -17.38 -2.06 11.19
N ARG A 128 -17.77 -1.65 12.41
CA ARG A 128 -16.92 -0.79 13.26
C ARG A 128 -15.58 -1.41 13.65
N VAL A 129 -15.53 -2.73 13.86
CA VAL A 129 -14.29 -3.44 14.21
C VAL A 129 -13.41 -3.60 12.96
N VAL A 130 -14.04 -3.90 11.84
CA VAL A 130 -13.39 -4.03 10.53
C VAL A 130 -12.79 -2.69 10.10
N GLU A 131 -13.52 -1.58 10.22
CA GLU A 131 -13.05 -0.22 9.92
C GLU A 131 -11.74 0.12 10.65
N GLU A 132 -11.68 -0.09 11.97
CA GLU A 132 -10.48 0.16 12.77
C GLU A 132 -9.29 -0.72 12.37
N ALA A 133 -9.56 -1.99 12.01
CA ALA A 133 -8.54 -2.89 11.52
C ALA A 133 -7.99 -2.47 10.15
N LEU A 134 -8.87 -2.09 9.22
CA LEU A 134 -8.50 -1.62 7.88
C LEU A 134 -7.66 -0.34 7.97
N GLU A 135 -8.03 0.61 8.83
CA GLU A 135 -7.28 1.85 9.01
C GLU A 135 -5.90 1.59 9.62
N GLY A 136 -5.81 0.76 10.66
CA GLY A 136 -4.52 0.39 11.26
C GLY A 136 -3.58 -0.32 10.28
N LEU A 137 -4.11 -1.21 9.43
CA LEU A 137 -3.34 -1.84 8.36
C LEU A 137 -2.89 -0.82 7.30
N ASN A 138 -3.75 0.13 6.95
CA ASN A 138 -3.43 1.17 5.99
C ASN A 138 -2.27 2.05 6.48
N GLU A 139 -2.29 2.45 7.75
CA GLU A 139 -1.20 3.19 8.38
C GLU A 139 0.11 2.37 8.35
N LEU A 140 0.09 1.10 8.77
CA LEU A 140 1.27 0.22 8.80
C LEU A 140 1.92 0.08 7.41
N ILE A 141 1.12 -0.12 6.36
CA ILE A 141 1.62 -0.30 5.00
C ILE A 141 2.09 1.04 4.42
N ALA A 142 1.36 2.14 4.66
CA ALA A 142 1.73 3.48 4.19
C ALA A 142 3.06 3.96 4.80
N HIS A 143 3.34 3.62 6.06
CA HIS A 143 4.62 3.89 6.72
C HIS A 143 5.74 2.91 6.33
N GLY A 144 5.41 1.86 5.56
CA GLY A 144 6.37 0.84 5.14
C GLY A 144 6.79 -0.13 6.25
N PHE A 145 6.03 -0.17 7.36
CA PHE A 145 6.27 -1.09 8.47
C PHE A 145 5.75 -2.49 8.21
N LEU A 146 4.66 -2.62 7.45
CA LEU A 146 4.12 -3.91 7.04
C LEU A 146 4.30 -4.07 5.54
N ARG A 147 5.19 -4.99 5.17
CA ARG A 147 5.45 -5.43 3.79
C ARG A 147 4.83 -6.79 3.53
N GLY A 148 4.76 -7.63 4.56
CA GLY A 148 4.14 -8.96 4.50
C GLY A 148 4.94 -9.94 3.63
N SER A 149 6.27 -9.77 3.57
CA SER A 149 7.14 -10.65 2.77
C SER A 149 7.39 -12.01 3.44
N LEU A 150 7.08 -12.13 4.73
CA LEU A 150 7.23 -13.35 5.49
C LEU A 150 6.10 -14.36 5.25
N PRO A 151 6.35 -15.66 5.45
CA PRO A 151 5.31 -16.69 5.45
C PRO A 151 4.23 -16.41 6.50
N ASP A 152 2.99 -16.73 6.18
CA ASP A 152 1.89 -16.68 7.15
C ASP A 152 2.09 -17.77 8.22
N PRO A 153 1.96 -17.44 9.52
CA PRO A 153 2.11 -18.43 10.60
C PRO A 153 1.06 -19.55 10.56
N ASP A 154 -0.14 -19.29 10.03
CA ASP A 154 -1.21 -20.30 9.91
C ASP A 154 -1.07 -21.13 8.62
N ASP A 155 -0.47 -20.56 7.58
CA ASP A 155 -0.22 -21.23 6.29
C ASP A 155 1.15 -20.84 5.72
N PRO A 156 2.21 -21.61 6.04
CA PRO A 156 3.57 -21.32 5.57
C PRO A 156 3.73 -21.35 4.04
N SER A 157 2.73 -21.84 3.30
CA SER A 157 2.75 -21.84 1.83
C SER A 157 2.38 -20.48 1.22
N LYS A 158 1.78 -19.59 2.02
CA LYS A 158 1.37 -18.24 1.62
C LYS A 158 2.21 -17.19 2.34
N LYS A 159 2.33 -16.01 1.73
CA LYS A 159 2.89 -14.84 2.41
C LYS A 159 1.79 -14.12 3.19
N VAL A 160 2.16 -13.45 4.27
CA VAL A 160 1.23 -12.61 5.07
C VAL A 160 0.50 -11.60 4.20
N ILE A 161 1.17 -11.02 3.20
CA ILE A 161 0.53 -10.05 2.30
C ILE A 161 -0.61 -10.67 1.46
N ASP A 162 -0.49 -11.94 1.07
CA ASP A 162 -1.52 -12.63 0.29
C ASP A 162 -2.75 -12.91 1.16
N THR A 163 -2.54 -13.42 2.39
CA THR A 163 -3.63 -13.60 3.36
C THR A 163 -4.30 -12.27 3.73
N LEU A 164 -3.53 -11.19 3.85
CA LEU A 164 -4.06 -9.85 4.07
C LEU A 164 -4.97 -9.43 2.93
N VAL A 165 -4.52 -9.54 1.68
CA VAL A 165 -5.33 -9.20 0.51
C VAL A 165 -6.61 -10.04 0.46
N GLU A 166 -6.52 -11.35 0.71
CA GLU A 166 -7.70 -12.23 0.75
C GLU A 166 -8.70 -11.77 1.82
N SER A 167 -8.22 -11.45 3.03
CA SER A 167 -9.05 -11.02 4.16
C SER A 167 -9.71 -9.66 3.89
N VAL A 168 -8.96 -8.69 3.35
CA VAL A 168 -9.46 -7.34 3.02
C VAL A 168 -10.48 -7.40 1.89
N CYS A 169 -10.22 -8.20 0.85
CA CYS A 169 -11.17 -8.36 -0.25
C CYS A 169 -12.48 -9.00 0.20
N ALA A 170 -12.43 -9.94 1.17
CA ALA A 170 -13.64 -10.52 1.75
C ALA A 170 -14.52 -9.46 2.45
N CYS A 171 -13.93 -8.45 3.09
CA CYS A 171 -14.68 -7.37 3.74
C CYS A 171 -15.53 -6.53 2.77
N ALA A 172 -15.26 -6.57 1.46
CA ALA A 172 -16.06 -5.86 0.47
C ALA A 172 -17.53 -6.35 0.39
N SER A 173 -17.83 -7.55 0.87
CA SER A 173 -19.20 -8.05 0.95
C SER A 173 -20.04 -7.38 2.04
N ILE A 174 -19.41 -6.66 2.97
CA ILE A 174 -20.09 -5.88 4.00
C ILE A 174 -20.69 -4.65 3.31
N ARG A 175 -22.03 -4.57 3.27
CA ARG A 175 -22.78 -3.46 2.65
C ARG A 175 -22.85 -2.23 3.57
N ASP A 176 -21.71 -1.83 4.10
CA ASP A 176 -21.53 -0.61 4.87
C ASP A 176 -20.62 0.35 4.07
N ASP A 177 -21.11 1.57 3.86
CA ASP A 177 -20.44 2.54 2.99
C ASP A 177 -19.03 2.90 3.49
N GLN A 178 -18.85 3.03 4.81
CA GLN A 178 -17.55 3.36 5.38
C GLN A 178 -16.59 2.18 5.24
N THR A 179 -17.05 0.97 5.53
CA THR A 179 -16.25 -0.25 5.38
C THR A 179 -15.75 -0.40 3.94
N GLN A 180 -16.63 -0.24 2.93
CA GLN A 180 -16.23 -0.31 1.52
C GLN A 180 -15.22 0.77 1.13
N MET A 181 -15.38 2.01 1.63
CA MET A 181 -14.41 3.08 1.41
C MET A 181 -13.03 2.74 2.01
N HIS A 182 -12.98 2.18 3.22
CA HIS A 182 -11.72 1.74 3.84
C HIS A 182 -11.08 0.59 3.06
N VAL A 183 -11.86 -0.36 2.55
CA VAL A 183 -11.36 -1.43 1.66
C VAL A 183 -10.71 -0.82 0.41
N VAL A 184 -11.39 0.11 -0.28
CA VAL A 184 -10.83 0.77 -1.48
C VAL A 184 -9.51 1.49 -1.16
N ARG A 185 -9.44 2.22 -0.05
CA ARG A 185 -8.22 2.93 0.38
C ARG A 185 -7.08 1.98 0.69
N LEU A 186 -7.34 0.92 1.47
CA LEU A 186 -6.31 -0.04 1.84
C LEU A 186 -5.77 -0.78 0.61
N LEU A 187 -6.66 -1.26 -0.28
CA LEU A 187 -6.23 -1.91 -1.52
C LEU A 187 -5.40 -0.96 -2.40
N GLN A 188 -5.78 0.32 -2.47
CA GLN A 188 -4.96 1.33 -3.14
C GLN A 188 -3.56 1.39 -2.53
N THR A 189 -3.45 1.54 -1.21
CA THR A 189 -2.15 1.61 -0.52
C THR A 189 -1.33 0.34 -0.72
N VAL A 190 -1.95 -0.84 -0.64
CA VAL A 190 -1.31 -2.15 -0.84
C VAL A 190 -0.69 -2.26 -2.24
N VAL A 191 -1.39 -1.82 -3.29
CA VAL A 191 -0.91 -1.92 -4.68
C VAL A 191 0.04 -0.77 -5.04
N MET A 192 -0.13 0.40 -4.43
CA MET A 192 0.64 1.60 -4.76
C MET A 192 1.87 1.83 -3.89
N SER A 193 1.97 1.20 -2.72
CA SER A 193 3.16 1.30 -1.87
C SER A 193 4.38 0.70 -2.56
N GLU A 194 5.54 1.26 -2.25
CA GLU A 194 6.83 0.84 -2.80
C GLU A 194 7.75 0.39 -1.66
N PRO A 195 8.36 -0.80 -1.74
CA PRO A 195 8.29 -1.78 -2.83
C PRO A 195 6.90 -2.41 -2.99
N CYS A 196 6.43 -2.63 -4.22
CA CYS A 196 5.16 -3.32 -4.45
C CYS A 196 5.34 -4.82 -4.15
N PHE A 197 4.77 -5.33 -3.05
CA PHE A 197 4.94 -6.72 -2.61
C PHE A 197 3.90 -7.71 -3.17
N VAL A 198 2.94 -7.20 -3.95
CA VAL A 198 1.74 -7.94 -4.37
C VAL A 198 1.81 -8.21 -5.86
N HIS A 199 1.70 -9.48 -6.24
CA HIS A 199 1.83 -9.92 -7.63
C HIS A 199 0.80 -11.00 -7.97
N GLY A 200 0.68 -11.31 -9.27
CA GLY A 200 -0.11 -12.45 -9.75
C GLY A 200 -1.56 -12.43 -9.28
N HIS A 201 -1.96 -13.51 -8.61
CA HIS A 201 -3.34 -13.73 -8.14
C HIS A 201 -3.82 -12.61 -7.19
N SER A 202 -3.03 -12.25 -6.18
CA SER A 202 -3.40 -11.25 -5.18
C SER A 202 -3.59 -9.87 -5.81
N LEU A 203 -2.77 -9.50 -6.79
CA LEU A 203 -2.91 -8.23 -7.51
C LEU A 203 -4.22 -8.18 -8.32
N LEU A 204 -4.52 -9.25 -9.07
CA LEU A 204 -5.76 -9.36 -9.81
C LEU A 204 -6.98 -9.35 -8.87
N PHE A 205 -6.85 -9.93 -7.68
CA PHE A 205 -7.92 -9.94 -6.70
C PHE A 205 -8.23 -8.53 -6.18
N CYS A 206 -7.21 -7.72 -5.88
CA CYS A 206 -7.39 -6.30 -5.53
C CYS A 206 -8.17 -5.53 -6.60
N VAL A 207 -7.72 -5.64 -7.86
CA VAL A 207 -8.35 -4.94 -8.99
C VAL A 207 -9.80 -5.38 -9.16
N ARG A 208 -10.06 -6.70 -9.13
CA ARG A 208 -11.41 -7.24 -9.23
C ARG A 208 -12.32 -6.75 -8.11
N THR A 209 -11.83 -6.71 -6.87
CA THR A 209 -12.60 -6.23 -5.72
C THR A 209 -12.97 -4.75 -5.88
N CYS A 210 -12.03 -3.88 -6.28
CA CYS A 210 -12.34 -2.48 -6.56
C CYS A 210 -13.38 -2.32 -7.68
N PHE A 211 -13.31 -3.13 -8.72
CA PHE A 211 -14.30 -3.14 -9.80
C PHE A 211 -15.70 -3.56 -9.31
N ASN A 212 -15.76 -4.59 -8.46
CA ASN A 212 -17.02 -5.02 -7.85
C ASN A 212 -17.64 -3.94 -6.94
N ILE A 213 -16.82 -3.22 -6.17
CA ILE A 213 -17.31 -2.09 -5.34
C ILE A 213 -17.82 -0.96 -6.24
N TYR A 214 -17.11 -0.64 -7.33
CA TYR A 214 -17.55 0.38 -8.29
C TYR A 214 -18.94 0.05 -8.88
N LEU A 215 -19.20 -1.20 -9.25
CA LEU A 215 -20.48 -1.60 -9.83
C LEU A 215 -21.58 -1.85 -8.80
N GLY A 216 -21.23 -2.31 -7.60
CA GLY A 216 -22.17 -2.82 -6.60
C GLY A 216 -22.46 -1.90 -5.42
N SER A 217 -21.67 -0.85 -5.21
CA SER A 217 -21.89 0.12 -4.12
C SER A 217 -23.10 1.00 -4.43
N GLU A 218 -23.93 1.30 -3.42
CA GLU A 218 -25.03 2.27 -3.52
C GLU A 218 -24.53 3.72 -3.31
N SER A 219 -23.37 3.89 -2.68
CA SER A 219 -22.75 5.20 -2.44
C SER A 219 -22.00 5.72 -3.67
N PRO A 220 -22.40 6.88 -4.26
CA PRO A 220 -21.69 7.49 -5.38
C PRO A 220 -20.24 7.88 -5.03
N ALA A 221 -19.98 8.23 -3.76
CA ALA A 221 -18.64 8.55 -3.29
C ALA A 221 -17.72 7.31 -3.37
N ASN A 222 -18.23 6.15 -2.96
CA ASN A 222 -17.51 4.88 -3.05
C ASN A 222 -17.28 4.46 -4.51
N GLN A 223 -18.29 4.64 -5.38
CA GLN A 223 -18.15 4.36 -6.81
C GLN A 223 -17.05 5.25 -7.44
N SER A 224 -17.09 6.56 -7.20
CA SER A 224 -16.10 7.51 -7.71
C SER A 224 -14.69 7.20 -7.20
N ALA A 225 -14.55 6.91 -5.91
CA ALA A 225 -13.28 6.51 -5.32
C ALA A 225 -12.75 5.21 -5.94
N ALA A 226 -13.58 4.18 -6.08
CA ALA A 226 -13.20 2.90 -6.68
C ALA A 226 -12.77 3.06 -8.15
N LYS A 227 -13.51 3.84 -8.95
CA LYS A 227 -13.14 4.17 -10.34
C LYS A 227 -11.75 4.84 -10.39
N ALA A 228 -11.53 5.85 -9.55
CA ALA A 228 -10.24 6.54 -9.50
C ALA A 228 -9.10 5.60 -9.04
N THR A 229 -9.36 4.73 -8.06
CA THR A 229 -8.39 3.75 -7.57
C THR A 229 -8.03 2.72 -8.64
N LEU A 230 -8.99 2.22 -9.41
CA LEU A 230 -8.73 1.30 -10.52
C LEU A 230 -7.78 1.91 -11.56
N SER A 231 -8.06 3.14 -12.00
CA SER A 231 -7.17 3.85 -12.94
C SER A 231 -5.77 4.03 -12.36
N ARG A 232 -5.66 4.38 -11.08
CA ARG A 232 -4.36 4.53 -10.40
C ARG A 232 -3.61 3.21 -10.29
N MET A 233 -4.29 2.12 -9.92
CA MET A 233 -3.69 0.79 -9.83
C MET A 233 -3.14 0.35 -11.18
N ILE A 234 -3.95 0.44 -12.24
CA ILE A 234 -3.54 0.02 -13.59
C ILE A 234 -2.36 0.84 -14.07
N ASN A 235 -2.42 2.17 -13.94
CA ASN A 235 -1.31 3.03 -14.35
C ASN A 235 -0.03 2.72 -13.56
N ALA A 236 -0.13 2.52 -12.24
CA ALA A 236 1.02 2.17 -11.40
C ALA A 236 1.63 0.80 -11.80
N ILE A 237 0.80 -0.18 -12.16
CA ILE A 237 1.27 -1.48 -12.65
C ILE A 237 2.01 -1.31 -13.97
N VAL A 238 1.45 -0.58 -14.94
CA VAL A 238 2.07 -0.34 -16.25
C VAL A 238 3.40 0.40 -16.11
N CYS A 239 3.44 1.52 -15.37
CA CYS A 239 4.69 2.25 -15.15
C CYS A 239 5.78 1.36 -14.54
N ARG A 240 5.43 0.49 -13.58
CA ARG A 240 6.40 -0.46 -12.99
C ARG A 240 6.87 -1.51 -13.99
N MET A 241 5.98 -2.00 -14.86
CA MET A 241 6.36 -2.92 -15.94
C MET A 241 7.33 -2.26 -16.93
N GLU A 242 7.21 -0.95 -17.15
CA GLU A 242 8.07 -0.17 -18.04
C GLU A 242 9.34 0.37 -17.36
N GLY A 243 9.49 0.21 -16.04
CA GLY A 243 10.60 0.78 -15.27
C GLY A 243 10.53 2.31 -15.13
N VAL A 244 9.35 2.90 -15.34
CA VAL A 244 9.08 4.33 -15.22
C VAL A 244 8.55 4.62 -13.81
N SER A 245 8.99 5.73 -13.19
CA SER A 245 8.43 6.15 -11.91
C SER A 245 7.00 6.62 -12.09
N VAL A 246 6.10 6.14 -11.22
CA VAL A 246 4.69 6.55 -11.24
C VAL A 246 4.62 8.04 -10.90
N PRO A 247 4.06 8.92 -11.76
CA PRO A 247 3.87 10.32 -11.39
C PRO A 247 2.93 10.40 -10.18
N ALA A 248 3.33 11.15 -9.15
CA ALA A 248 2.55 11.35 -7.94
C ALA A 248 1.26 12.12 -8.25
N HIS A 249 0.20 11.37 -8.55
CA HIS A 249 -1.19 11.81 -8.73
C HIS A 249 -1.46 12.79 -9.90
N PRO A 250 -2.37 12.48 -10.84
CA PRO A 250 -3.00 13.52 -11.64
C PRO A 250 -3.92 14.34 -10.71
N ARG A 251 -3.47 15.51 -10.26
CA ARG A 251 -4.37 16.49 -9.62
C ARG A 251 -5.37 16.96 -10.68
N GLY A 252 -6.59 16.44 -10.57
CA GLY A 252 -7.71 16.79 -11.43
C GLY A 252 -8.97 16.12 -10.95
N VAL A 253 -9.48 16.51 -9.78
CA VAL A 253 -10.92 16.41 -9.50
C VAL A 253 -11.44 17.82 -9.61
N ASN A 254 -12.06 18.12 -10.74
CA ASN A 254 -13.42 18.66 -10.72
C ASN A 254 -14.20 17.72 -11.62
N GLY A 255 -15.28 17.15 -11.08
CA GLY A 255 -16.10 16.20 -11.81
C GLY A 255 -16.70 16.88 -13.02
N GLU A 256 -16.31 16.40 -14.20
CA GLU A 256 -17.06 16.39 -15.45
C GLU A 256 -16.18 15.64 -16.46
N GLU A 257 -16.81 14.70 -17.18
CA GLU A 257 -16.31 14.04 -18.40
C GLU A 257 -15.13 13.05 -18.27
N PHE A 258 -15.50 11.78 -18.09
CA PHE A 258 -14.85 10.68 -18.82
C PHE A 258 -15.97 9.78 -19.35
N GLU A 259 -16.75 10.34 -20.26
CA GLU A 259 -17.45 9.61 -21.32
C GLU A 259 -16.70 9.93 -22.63
N ASP A 260 -16.78 9.02 -23.60
CA ASP A 260 -16.15 9.07 -24.93
C ASP A 260 -14.66 8.68 -25.04
N ALA A 261 -14.40 7.38 -24.91
CA ALA A 261 -13.41 6.70 -25.76
C ALA A 261 -13.63 5.18 -25.82
N LEU A 262 -14.86 4.73 -26.05
CA LEU A 262 -15.13 3.37 -26.53
C LEU A 262 -16.28 3.47 -27.53
N ASP A 263 -15.94 3.85 -28.77
CA ASP A 263 -16.81 3.81 -29.95
C ASP A 263 -17.06 2.35 -30.38
N PRO A 264 -18.34 1.93 -30.53
CA PRO A 264 -18.64 0.72 -31.25
C PRO A 264 -19.83 0.91 -32.21
N SER A 265 -19.78 1.84 -33.18
CA SER A 265 -20.52 1.70 -34.45
C SER A 265 -20.43 2.92 -35.37
N ASP A 266 -19.63 2.84 -36.43
CA ASP A 266 -20.10 3.26 -37.75
C ASP A 266 -19.53 2.34 -38.85
N THR A 267 -20.41 1.45 -39.30
CA THR A 267 -20.26 0.57 -40.46
C THR A 267 -20.19 1.35 -41.78
N PRO A 268 -19.59 0.80 -42.85
CA PRO A 268 -19.30 1.55 -44.08
C PRO A 268 -20.57 1.84 -44.88
N GLY A 269 -20.86 3.12 -45.10
CA GLY A 269 -21.91 3.60 -45.99
C GLY A 269 -21.52 3.44 -47.46
N SER A 270 -22.10 2.43 -48.11
CA SER A 270 -22.20 2.31 -49.56
C SER A 270 -23.17 3.35 -50.12
N SER A 271 -22.71 4.20 -51.04
CA SER A 271 -23.58 4.94 -51.96
C SER A 271 -22.97 4.98 -53.36
N GLY A 272 -23.26 3.95 -54.15
CA GLY A 272 -23.32 4.09 -55.59
C GLY A 272 -24.66 4.73 -55.97
N SER A 273 -24.62 5.84 -56.70
CA SER A 273 -25.72 6.23 -57.58
C SER A 273 -25.18 6.87 -58.85
N VAL A 274 -25.67 6.33 -59.95
CA VAL A 274 -25.36 6.61 -61.35
C VAL A 274 -26.22 7.78 -61.83
N GLY A 275 -25.67 8.68 -62.64
CA GLY A 275 -26.48 9.57 -63.49
C GLY A 275 -25.81 10.91 -63.81
N GLY A 276 -25.21 11.01 -65.00
CA GLY A 276 -24.62 12.23 -65.58
C GLY A 276 -23.60 11.90 -66.64
#